data_AF-A0A935V2P4-F1
#
_entry.id   AF-A0A935V2P4-F1
#
_cell.length_a   1.000
_cell.length_b   1.000
_cell.length_c   1.000
_cell.angle_alpha   90.00
_cell.angle_beta   90.00
_cell.angle_gamma   90.00
#
_symmetry.space_group_name_H-M   'P 1'
#
loop_
_entity.id
_entity.type
_entity.pdbx_description
1 polymer ?
#
loop_
_entity_poly.entity_id
_entity_poly.type
_entity_poly.pdbx_seq_one_letter_code
_entity_poly.pdbx_strand_id
1 'polypeptide(L)'
;MEVVDIQSIERSICSPASGIWETCTPTTSPCRSTSRGQVTYKMWPAENRYSDEYNIVRHALATWNLVQAYQIDPRPEFIEGARRALDFTLSFRKDEENRSFIAHENNVKLGSVVIAMMGMIDLARATGTKEYDELLNRFGEFTVFMQEPSGRFDPYYVEADHPYAEEVNDIVPGEAALALVMLYEYTGDKKWLAPLPKFFEYYKPWWQERVSKIRPEAPSPHETYDTNDRLELVQFGPWSVMAANAYHRVTGDPEVAKFGLEVARWMVETYEYTGEDSPWPDYVGGYYKLPGELPAMQAFCYGEGTAAAYALALRADPSQAPFFEKATRETVRFGLMMQFDDLQIYPFTRGDEVRGGTRYTMNETKVRIDYVYHAQSTLVQYRDAALTDPNLPPEVKRSPLRDELEAAQKKAAEAAAAAAAGTSPPTSPSETPPVIPGTGLPPKAP
;
A
#
# COMPACT_ATOMS: atom_id res chain seq x y z
N MET A 1 18.09 18.67 -6.19
CA MET A 1 16.93 17.98 -5.60
C MET A 1 17.44 17.16 -4.45
N GLU A 2 16.75 17.15 -3.29
CA GLU A 2 17.08 16.24 -2.20
C GLU A 2 17.16 14.80 -2.73
N VAL A 3 18.15 14.05 -2.25
CA VAL A 3 18.30 12.64 -2.59
C VAL A 3 17.15 11.91 -1.90
N VAL A 4 16.30 11.25 -2.70
CA VAL A 4 15.37 10.25 -2.16
C VAL A 4 16.19 9.02 -1.83
N ASP A 5 16.37 8.75 -0.53
CA ASP A 5 17.11 7.60 -0.01
C ASP A 5 16.18 6.62 0.72
N ILE A 6 16.60 5.36 0.80
CA ILE A 6 15.80 4.28 1.43
C ILE A 6 15.55 4.55 2.93
N GLN A 7 16.48 5.16 3.65
CA GLN A 7 16.29 5.46 5.07
C GLN A 7 15.15 6.46 5.29
N SER A 8 15.05 7.48 4.45
CA SER A 8 13.97 8.47 4.48
C SER A 8 12.62 7.84 4.17
N ILE A 9 12.59 6.90 3.22
CA ILE A 9 11.39 6.12 2.87
C ILE A 9 10.94 5.23 4.04
N GLU A 10 11.85 4.48 4.65
CA GLU A 10 11.51 3.58 5.76
C GLU A 10 11.04 4.37 6.99
N ARG A 11 11.67 5.51 7.32
CA ARG A 11 11.15 6.41 8.36
C ARG A 11 9.73 6.88 8.07
N SER A 12 9.43 7.22 6.81
CA SER A 12 8.11 7.65 6.39
C SER A 12 7.06 6.54 6.54
N ILE A 13 7.39 5.30 6.13
CA ILE A 13 6.51 4.13 6.25
C ILE A 13 6.26 3.77 7.72
N CYS A 14 7.29 3.84 8.55
CA CYS A 14 7.22 3.43 9.95
C CYS A 14 6.76 4.55 10.89
N SER A 15 6.63 5.78 10.41
CA SER A 15 6.08 6.89 11.19
C SER A 15 4.58 6.69 11.39
N PRO A 16 4.10 6.43 12.63
CA PRO A 16 2.69 6.22 12.86
C PRO A 16 1.91 7.52 12.63
N ALA A 17 0.93 7.48 11.74
CA ALA A 17 -0.30 8.23 11.93
C ALA A 17 -1.08 7.69 13.13
N SER A 18 -0.73 8.22 14.30
CA SER A 18 -1.31 7.82 15.59
C SER A 18 -2.85 7.95 15.65
N GLY A 19 -3.47 8.78 14.81
CA GLY A 19 -4.94 8.86 14.73
C GLY A 19 -5.58 7.95 13.68
N ILE A 20 -4.80 7.43 12.74
CA ILE A 20 -5.29 6.67 11.56
C ILE A 20 -4.97 5.18 11.69
N TRP A 21 -3.79 4.84 12.22
CA TRP A 21 -3.33 3.47 12.46
C TRP A 21 -3.55 2.99 13.88
N GLU A 22 -3.37 3.88 14.86
CA GLU A 22 -3.43 3.49 16.27
C GLU A 22 -4.86 3.54 16.81
N THR A 23 -5.41 2.34 16.89
CA THR A 23 -6.27 1.96 18.00
C THR A 23 -5.38 1.71 19.23
N CYS A 24 -5.37 2.67 20.16
CA CYS A 24 -4.87 2.61 21.55
C CYS A 24 -3.34 2.67 21.77
N THR A 25 -2.87 3.80 22.31
CA THR A 25 -1.76 3.81 23.30
C THR A 25 -2.36 3.90 24.71
N PRO A 26 -1.74 3.31 25.75
CA PRO A 26 -2.34 3.22 27.10
C PRO A 26 -2.41 4.55 27.88
N THR A 27 -1.88 5.66 27.37
CA THR A 27 -1.44 6.77 28.24
C THR A 27 -2.03 8.15 28.02
N THR A 28 -2.95 8.40 27.07
CA THR A 28 -3.59 9.72 26.94
C THR A 28 -5.06 9.68 26.48
N SER A 29 -5.93 10.38 27.22
CA SER A 29 -7.39 10.54 27.07
C SER A 29 -7.94 10.89 25.68
N PRO A 30 -9.28 10.86 25.55
CA PRO A 30 -10.07 9.68 25.23
C PRO A 30 -9.95 9.36 23.73
N CYS A 31 -9.28 8.24 23.40
CA CYS A 31 -9.48 7.58 22.12
C CYS A 31 -10.98 7.34 21.91
N ARG A 32 -11.57 7.92 20.87
CA ARG A 32 -12.78 7.35 20.26
C ARG A 32 -12.37 6.23 19.31
N SER A 33 -11.64 5.24 19.81
CA SER A 33 -11.74 3.92 19.21
C SER A 33 -13.14 3.43 19.53
N THR A 34 -13.91 3.02 18.52
CA THR A 34 -14.88 1.99 18.83
C THR A 34 -14.02 0.77 19.16
N SER A 35 -14.27 0.14 20.29
CA SER A 35 -13.46 -0.91 20.91
C SER A 35 -13.41 -2.23 20.10
N ARG A 36 -13.40 -2.18 18.75
CA ARG A 36 -13.63 -3.30 17.83
C ARG A 36 -12.78 -3.30 16.54
N GLY A 37 -11.70 -2.53 16.46
CA GLY A 37 -10.78 -2.58 15.29
C GLY A 37 -11.16 -1.73 14.08
N GLN A 38 -12.12 -0.82 14.22
CA GLN A 38 -12.44 0.20 13.22
C GLN A 38 -11.36 1.29 13.18
N VAL A 39 -10.90 1.68 11.98
CA VAL A 39 -9.97 2.83 11.81
C VAL A 39 -10.69 4.14 11.50
N THR A 40 -10.07 5.28 11.86
CA THR A 40 -10.59 6.62 11.55
C THR A 40 -10.62 6.85 10.04
N TYR A 41 -11.80 7.01 9.44
CA TYR A 41 -11.92 7.08 7.98
C TYR A 41 -11.33 8.35 7.35
N LYS A 42 -11.78 9.53 7.80
CA LYS A 42 -11.33 10.84 7.31
C LYS A 42 -11.23 11.83 8.47
N MET A 43 -10.23 12.70 8.40
CA MET A 43 -10.05 13.83 9.32
C MET A 43 -9.65 15.09 8.55
N TRP A 44 -10.30 16.21 8.88
CA TRP A 44 -9.90 17.55 8.47
C TRP A 44 -9.26 18.25 9.67
N PRO A 45 -7.92 18.23 9.81
CA PRO A 45 -7.25 18.76 10.99
C PRO A 45 -7.42 20.27 11.15
N ALA A 46 -7.48 21.01 10.04
CA ALA A 46 -7.78 22.45 10.04
C ALA A 46 -9.20 22.79 10.55
N GLU A 47 -10.14 21.85 10.43
CA GLU A 47 -11.54 22.01 10.88
C GLU A 47 -11.81 21.29 12.21
N ASN A 48 -10.85 20.53 12.72
CA ASN A 48 -11.04 19.61 13.85
C ASN A 48 -12.28 18.70 13.67
N ARG A 49 -12.46 18.16 12.46
CA ARG A 49 -13.67 17.42 12.06
C ARG A 49 -13.35 16.04 11.51
N TYR A 50 -14.18 15.07 11.87
CA TYR A 50 -14.20 13.72 11.27
C TYR A 50 -15.34 13.59 10.27
N SER A 51 -15.22 12.61 9.40
CA SER A 51 -16.34 12.18 8.55
C SER A 51 -17.28 11.26 9.32
N ASP A 52 -18.58 11.39 9.08
CA ASP A 52 -19.60 10.43 9.49
C ASP A 52 -19.78 9.29 8.47
N GLU A 53 -19.26 9.45 7.25
CA GLU A 53 -19.20 8.37 6.27
C GLU A 53 -18.20 7.27 6.66
N TYR A 54 -18.35 6.10 6.04
CA TYR A 54 -17.40 5.01 6.16
C TYR A 54 -17.28 4.21 4.86
N ASN A 55 -16.12 3.62 4.59
CA ASN A 55 -15.92 2.77 3.41
C ASN A 55 -15.13 1.51 3.78
N ILE A 56 -15.80 0.35 3.70
CA ILE A 56 -15.23 -0.94 4.11
C ILE A 56 -14.09 -1.41 3.19
N VAL A 57 -14.12 -1.08 1.89
CA VAL A 57 -13.07 -1.46 0.94
C VAL A 57 -11.76 -0.76 1.33
N ARG A 58 -11.85 0.55 1.62
CA ARG A 58 -10.71 1.32 2.09
C ARG A 58 -10.24 0.88 3.46
N HIS A 59 -11.14 0.44 4.35
CA HIS A 59 -10.75 -0.13 5.63
C HIS A 59 -9.93 -1.42 5.48
N ALA A 60 -10.32 -2.31 4.56
CA ALA A 60 -9.68 -3.60 4.37
C ALA A 60 -8.18 -3.48 4.03
N LEU A 61 -7.76 -2.38 3.40
CA LEU A 61 -6.34 -2.07 3.13
C LEU A 61 -5.51 -1.96 4.41
N ALA A 62 -6.11 -1.58 5.54
CA ALA A 62 -5.40 -1.36 6.81
C ALA A 62 -4.58 -2.58 7.23
N THR A 63 -5.15 -3.78 7.10
CA THR A 63 -4.46 -5.04 7.40
C THR A 63 -3.21 -5.20 6.54
N TRP A 64 -3.34 -4.98 5.23
CA TRP A 64 -2.25 -5.17 4.28
C TRP A 64 -1.12 -4.17 4.54
N ASN A 65 -1.46 -2.90 4.71
CA ASN A 65 -0.47 -1.85 4.96
C ASN A 65 0.22 -1.98 6.32
N LEU A 66 -0.49 -2.35 7.40
CA LEU A 66 0.15 -2.57 8.70
C LEU A 66 1.15 -3.73 8.64
N VAL A 67 0.86 -4.78 7.85
CA VAL A 67 1.82 -5.87 7.64
C VAL A 67 3.03 -5.40 6.83
N GLN A 68 2.86 -4.55 5.82
CA GLN A 68 3.99 -3.95 5.10
C GLN A 68 4.90 -3.13 6.03
N ALA A 69 4.32 -2.35 6.95
CA ALA A 69 5.08 -1.61 7.96
C ALA A 69 5.86 -2.57 8.89
N TYR A 70 5.22 -3.66 9.34
CA TYR A 70 5.88 -4.70 10.14
C TYR A 70 7.06 -5.37 9.42
N GLN A 71 6.96 -5.59 8.10
CA GLN A 71 8.04 -6.21 7.32
C GLN A 71 9.31 -5.34 7.26
N ILE A 72 9.16 -4.02 7.42
CA ILE A 72 10.27 -3.05 7.43
C ILE A 72 10.76 -2.83 8.85
N ASP A 73 9.85 -2.67 9.80
CA ASP A 73 10.11 -2.38 11.20
C ASP A 73 9.21 -3.30 12.07
N PRO A 74 9.74 -4.45 12.55
CA PRO A 74 8.94 -5.54 13.10
C PRO A 74 8.47 -5.28 14.53
N ARG A 75 7.76 -4.16 14.72
CA ARG A 75 7.15 -3.81 15.99
C ARG A 75 5.81 -4.54 16.18
N PRO A 76 5.54 -5.13 17.36
CA PRO A 76 4.34 -5.93 17.59
C PRO A 76 3.02 -5.20 17.33
N GLU A 77 2.96 -3.89 17.58
CA GLU A 77 1.75 -3.08 17.42
C GLU A 77 1.19 -3.11 15.99
N PHE A 78 2.05 -3.29 14.97
CA PHE A 78 1.62 -3.39 13.59
C PHE A 78 0.83 -4.68 13.32
N ILE A 79 1.31 -5.82 13.82
CA ILE A 79 0.59 -7.09 13.69
C ILE A 79 -0.69 -7.08 14.53
N GLU A 80 -0.65 -6.51 15.73
CA GLU A 80 -1.84 -6.37 16.57
C GLU A 80 -2.90 -5.49 15.91
N GLY A 81 -2.50 -4.35 15.33
CA GLY A 81 -3.36 -3.46 14.56
C GLY A 81 -3.93 -4.15 13.32
N ALA A 82 -3.10 -4.88 12.57
CA ALA A 82 -3.52 -5.61 11.38
C ALA A 82 -4.59 -6.65 11.70
N ARG A 83 -4.42 -7.39 12.80
CA ARG A 83 -5.41 -8.36 13.29
C ARG A 83 -6.72 -7.68 13.68
N ARG A 84 -6.67 -6.58 14.44
CA ARG A 84 -7.89 -5.83 14.81
C ARG A 84 -8.64 -5.28 13.59
N ALA A 85 -7.93 -4.72 12.61
CA ALA A 85 -8.52 -4.23 11.37
C ALA A 85 -9.13 -5.38 10.53
N LEU A 86 -8.45 -6.51 10.47
CA LEU A 86 -8.98 -7.70 9.82
C LEU A 86 -10.25 -8.21 10.52
N ASP A 87 -10.25 -8.32 11.85
CA ASP A 87 -11.40 -8.77 12.64
C ASP A 87 -12.63 -7.87 12.41
N PHE A 88 -12.44 -6.55 12.38
CA PHE A 88 -13.50 -5.61 12.05
C PHE A 88 -14.07 -5.87 10.64
N THR A 89 -13.18 -6.06 9.65
CA THR A 89 -13.57 -6.34 8.27
C THR A 89 -14.34 -7.66 8.18
N LEU A 90 -13.84 -8.73 8.81
CA LEU A 90 -14.46 -10.05 8.85
C LEU A 90 -15.75 -10.10 9.66
N SER A 91 -16.05 -9.10 10.50
CA SER A 91 -17.34 -9.01 11.19
C SER A 91 -18.53 -8.84 10.23
N PHE A 92 -18.26 -8.40 8.99
CA PHE A 92 -19.24 -8.28 7.89
C PHE A 92 -19.23 -9.49 6.95
N ARG A 93 -18.47 -10.55 7.27
CA ARG A 93 -18.40 -11.75 6.44
C ARG A 93 -19.76 -12.44 6.36
N LYS A 94 -20.08 -12.91 5.16
CA LYS A 94 -21.13 -13.89 4.87
C LYS A 94 -20.52 -15.09 4.18
N ASP A 95 -21.12 -16.24 4.42
CA ASP A 95 -20.67 -17.53 3.91
C ASP A 95 -21.82 -18.12 3.07
N GLU A 96 -21.52 -18.53 1.84
CA GLU A 96 -22.46 -19.15 0.91
C GLU A 96 -21.76 -20.34 0.23
N GLU A 97 -22.26 -21.55 0.44
CA GLU A 97 -21.64 -22.77 -0.10
C GLU A 97 -20.12 -22.83 0.20
N ASN A 98 -19.28 -22.88 -0.83
CA ASN A 98 -17.81 -22.88 -0.76
C ASN A 98 -17.19 -21.47 -0.86
N ARG A 99 -17.99 -20.41 -0.84
CA ARG A 99 -17.59 -19.00 -1.05
C ARG A 99 -17.80 -18.19 0.22
N SER A 100 -16.96 -17.17 0.42
CA SER A 100 -17.16 -16.17 1.47
C SER A 100 -16.94 -14.78 0.90
N PHE A 101 -17.71 -13.82 1.39
CA PHE A 101 -17.65 -12.43 0.93
C PHE A 101 -17.97 -11.46 2.07
N ILE A 102 -17.68 -10.17 1.85
CA ILE A 102 -17.90 -9.09 2.82
C ILE A 102 -19.16 -8.31 2.42
N ALA A 103 -20.19 -8.32 3.28
CA ALA A 103 -21.45 -7.62 3.05
C ALA A 103 -21.61 -6.46 4.05
N HIS A 104 -21.29 -5.24 3.63
CA HIS A 104 -21.41 -4.02 4.43
C HIS A 104 -22.57 -3.18 3.91
N GLU A 105 -23.54 -2.83 4.76
CA GLU A 105 -24.74 -2.05 4.38
C GLU A 105 -25.51 -2.69 3.20
N ASN A 106 -25.65 -4.02 3.21
CA ASN A 106 -26.27 -4.82 2.13
C ASN A 106 -25.58 -4.72 0.76
N ASN A 107 -24.33 -4.26 0.73
CA ASN A 107 -23.55 -4.14 -0.49
C ASN A 107 -22.31 -5.05 -0.41
N VAL A 108 -22.15 -5.92 -1.40
CA VAL A 108 -20.97 -6.79 -1.55
C VAL A 108 -20.14 -6.26 -2.71
N LYS A 109 -18.99 -5.70 -2.37
CA LYS A 109 -18.02 -5.18 -3.34
C LYS A 109 -16.88 -6.15 -3.46
N LEU A 110 -16.55 -6.62 -4.67
CA LEU A 110 -15.44 -7.54 -4.89
C LEU A 110 -14.13 -6.99 -4.29
N GLY A 111 -13.88 -5.68 -4.39
CA GLY A 111 -12.73 -4.99 -3.80
C GLY A 111 -12.53 -5.26 -2.30
N SER A 112 -13.62 -5.34 -1.52
CA SER A 112 -13.52 -5.63 -0.08
C SER A 112 -13.05 -7.04 0.22
N VAL A 113 -13.34 -8.00 -0.66
CA VAL A 113 -12.91 -9.39 -0.53
C VAL A 113 -11.45 -9.55 -0.95
N VAL A 114 -11.09 -9.04 -2.13
CA VAL A 114 -9.75 -9.23 -2.70
C VAL A 114 -8.68 -8.48 -1.90
N ILE A 115 -8.98 -7.27 -1.40
CA ILE A 115 -8.06 -6.52 -0.53
C ILE A 115 -7.90 -7.22 0.83
N ALA A 116 -8.99 -7.70 1.44
CA ALA A 116 -8.90 -8.48 2.67
C ALA A 116 -8.10 -9.77 2.46
N MET A 117 -8.25 -10.41 1.29
CA MET A 117 -7.46 -11.57 0.89
C MET A 117 -5.96 -11.26 0.81
N MET A 118 -5.56 -10.16 0.18
CA MET A 118 -4.16 -9.71 0.14
C MET A 118 -3.60 -9.48 1.55
N GLY A 119 -4.34 -8.76 2.40
CA GLY A 119 -3.94 -8.51 3.79
C GLY A 119 -3.80 -9.79 4.63
N MET A 120 -4.71 -10.74 4.46
CA MET A 120 -4.63 -12.05 5.11
C MET A 120 -3.44 -12.88 4.65
N ILE A 121 -3.13 -12.88 3.35
CA ILE A 121 -1.97 -13.59 2.79
C ILE A 121 -0.68 -13.05 3.41
N ASP A 122 -0.50 -11.73 3.42
CA ASP A 122 0.72 -11.14 3.95
C ASP A 122 0.80 -11.28 5.47
N LEU A 123 -0.32 -11.17 6.20
CA LEU A 123 -0.38 -11.45 7.63
C LEU A 123 0.01 -12.91 7.93
N ALA A 124 -0.48 -13.86 7.12
CA ALA A 124 -0.14 -15.27 7.22
C ALA A 124 1.35 -15.51 7.02
N ARG A 125 1.95 -14.90 5.98
CA ARG A 125 3.40 -14.95 5.72
C ARG A 125 4.22 -14.34 6.84
N ALA A 126 3.84 -13.16 7.32
CA ALA A 126 4.59 -12.40 8.32
C ALA A 126 4.61 -13.07 9.70
N THR A 127 3.54 -13.80 10.05
CA THR A 127 3.39 -14.43 11.37
C THR A 127 3.54 -15.95 11.34
N GLY A 128 3.59 -16.57 10.16
CA GLY A 128 3.60 -18.02 9.99
C GLY A 128 2.28 -18.71 10.34
N THR A 129 1.21 -17.96 10.62
CA THR A 129 -0.11 -18.53 10.95
C THR A 129 -0.76 -19.21 9.74
N LYS A 130 -1.58 -20.22 10.03
CA LYS A 130 -2.41 -20.97 9.06
C LYS A 130 -3.91 -20.81 9.32
N GLU A 131 -4.27 -19.95 10.27
CA GLU A 131 -5.66 -19.73 10.71
C GLU A 131 -6.58 -19.22 9.59
N TYR A 132 -6.00 -18.60 8.54
CA TYR A 132 -6.75 -18.01 7.43
C TYR A 132 -6.85 -18.92 6.21
N ASP A 133 -6.19 -20.08 6.18
CA ASP A 133 -6.06 -20.91 4.96
C ASP A 133 -7.41 -21.32 4.36
N GLU A 134 -8.35 -21.77 5.21
CA GLU A 134 -9.70 -22.14 4.75
C GLU A 134 -10.44 -20.93 4.18
N LEU A 135 -10.37 -19.78 4.87
CA LEU A 135 -11.04 -18.57 4.45
C LEU A 135 -10.43 -17.99 3.16
N LEU A 136 -9.11 -18.06 3.00
CA LEU A 136 -8.40 -17.68 1.79
C LEU A 136 -8.85 -18.50 0.59
N ASN A 137 -9.05 -19.82 0.76
CA ASN A 137 -9.63 -20.64 -0.30
C ASN A 137 -11.06 -20.15 -0.64
N ARG A 138 -11.91 -19.89 0.36
CA ARG A 138 -13.29 -19.42 0.13
C ARG A 138 -13.38 -18.04 -0.52
N PHE A 139 -12.47 -17.12 -0.19
CA PHE A 139 -12.34 -15.81 -0.86
C PHE A 139 -11.81 -15.96 -2.28
N GLY A 140 -10.87 -16.90 -2.52
CA GLY A 140 -10.43 -17.27 -3.85
C GLY A 140 -11.57 -17.80 -4.72
N GLU A 141 -12.36 -18.75 -4.21
CA GLU A 141 -13.54 -19.29 -4.92
C GLU A 141 -14.57 -18.19 -5.25
N PHE A 142 -14.82 -17.25 -4.30
CA PHE A 142 -15.68 -16.10 -4.57
C PHE A 142 -15.12 -15.20 -5.66
N THR A 143 -13.82 -14.90 -5.61
CA THR A 143 -13.15 -14.05 -6.60
C THR A 143 -13.26 -14.66 -8.01
N VAL A 144 -13.03 -15.97 -8.15
CA VAL A 144 -13.20 -16.68 -9.43
C VAL A 144 -14.66 -16.68 -9.89
N PHE A 145 -15.61 -16.87 -8.97
CA PHE A 145 -17.05 -16.80 -9.25
C PHE A 145 -17.48 -15.45 -9.83
N MET A 146 -16.86 -14.35 -9.39
CA MET A 146 -17.14 -13.00 -9.89
C MET A 146 -16.58 -12.74 -11.31
N GLN A 147 -15.83 -13.67 -11.90
CA GLN A 147 -15.36 -13.52 -13.28
C GLN A 147 -16.43 -13.98 -14.27
N GLU A 148 -16.80 -13.09 -15.18
CA GLU A 148 -17.66 -13.41 -16.31
C GLU A 148 -16.97 -14.33 -17.33
N PRO A 149 -17.72 -15.05 -18.19
CA PRO A 149 -17.13 -15.86 -19.26
C PRO A 149 -16.18 -15.09 -20.20
N SER A 150 -16.40 -13.78 -20.33
CA SER A 150 -15.62 -12.82 -21.11
C SER A 150 -14.20 -12.58 -20.56
N GLY A 151 -13.98 -12.82 -19.26
CA GLY A 151 -12.75 -12.46 -18.55
C GLY A 151 -12.87 -11.20 -17.69
N ARG A 152 -13.95 -10.41 -17.87
CA ARG A 152 -14.31 -9.27 -17.02
C ARG A 152 -14.64 -9.75 -15.61
N PHE A 153 -14.33 -8.94 -14.61
CA PHE A 153 -14.76 -9.20 -13.23
C PHE A 153 -15.94 -8.29 -12.91
N ASP A 154 -16.99 -8.85 -12.36
CA ASP A 154 -18.12 -8.08 -11.85
C ASP A 154 -17.72 -7.42 -10.51
N PRO A 155 -17.80 -6.08 -10.40
CA PRO A 155 -17.43 -5.38 -9.17
C PRO A 155 -18.43 -5.57 -8.03
N TYR A 156 -19.68 -5.98 -8.29
CA TYR A 156 -20.75 -6.00 -7.29
C TYR A 156 -21.50 -7.32 -7.27
N TYR A 157 -21.64 -7.92 -6.08
CA TYR A 157 -22.50 -9.09 -5.87
C TYR A 157 -23.75 -8.67 -5.10
N VAL A 158 -24.76 -8.21 -5.84
CA VAL A 158 -25.98 -7.62 -5.25
C VAL A 158 -27.24 -8.15 -5.93
N GLU A 159 -28.37 -8.05 -5.21
CA GLU A 159 -29.68 -8.41 -5.75
C GLU A 159 -30.07 -7.51 -6.93
N ALA A 160 -30.97 -8.00 -7.80
CA ALA A 160 -31.32 -7.34 -9.05
C ALA A 160 -31.98 -5.95 -8.88
N ASP A 161 -32.59 -5.67 -7.72
CA ASP A 161 -33.20 -4.37 -7.39
C ASP A 161 -32.24 -3.41 -6.68
N HIS A 162 -30.99 -3.83 -6.42
CA HIS A 162 -29.98 -2.99 -5.81
C HIS A 162 -29.50 -1.89 -6.78
N PRO A 163 -29.26 -0.65 -6.33
CA PRO A 163 -28.73 0.44 -7.18
C PRO A 163 -27.39 0.19 -7.87
N TYR A 164 -26.71 -0.93 -7.58
CA TYR A 164 -25.42 -1.30 -8.17
C TYR A 164 -25.53 -2.52 -9.09
N ALA A 165 -26.72 -3.08 -9.30
CA ALA A 165 -26.90 -4.33 -10.06
C ALA A 165 -26.48 -4.22 -11.54
N GLU A 166 -26.55 -3.02 -12.12
CA GLU A 166 -26.16 -2.76 -13.51
C GLU A 166 -24.91 -1.87 -13.62
N GLU A 167 -24.26 -1.57 -12.48
CA GLU A 167 -23.15 -0.64 -12.44
C GLU A 167 -21.85 -1.33 -12.88
N VAL A 168 -21.24 -0.78 -13.92
CA VAL A 168 -19.95 -1.24 -14.44
C VAL A 168 -18.85 -0.37 -13.82
N ASN A 169 -17.84 -1.02 -13.26
CA ASN A 169 -16.71 -0.35 -12.65
C ASN A 169 -15.43 -1.19 -12.84
N ASP A 170 -14.55 -0.73 -13.72
CA ASP A 170 -13.32 -1.44 -14.10
C ASP A 170 -12.10 -1.07 -13.22
N ILE A 171 -12.32 -0.65 -11.97
CA ILE A 171 -11.26 -0.42 -10.96
C ILE A 171 -10.79 -1.74 -10.33
N VAL A 172 -11.76 -2.47 -9.76
CA VAL A 172 -11.57 -3.72 -9.00
C VAL A 172 -10.94 -4.88 -9.80
N PRO A 173 -11.12 -5.01 -11.12
CA PRO A 173 -10.57 -6.13 -11.88
C PRO A 173 -9.06 -6.32 -11.72
N GLY A 174 -8.28 -5.22 -11.65
CA GLY A 174 -6.85 -5.30 -11.39
C GLY A 174 -6.52 -5.80 -9.98
N GLU A 175 -7.29 -5.37 -8.97
CA GLU A 175 -7.18 -5.87 -7.59
C GLU A 175 -7.45 -7.38 -7.52
N ALA A 176 -8.50 -7.84 -8.22
CA ALA A 176 -8.86 -9.26 -8.28
C ALA A 176 -7.76 -10.10 -8.95
N ALA A 177 -7.23 -9.63 -10.08
CA ALA A 177 -6.14 -10.30 -10.78
C ALA A 177 -4.87 -10.40 -9.90
N LEU A 178 -4.49 -9.30 -9.23
CA LEU A 178 -3.36 -9.28 -8.30
C LEU A 178 -3.56 -10.27 -7.14
N ALA A 179 -4.73 -10.23 -6.50
CA ALA A 179 -5.01 -11.06 -5.33
C ALA A 179 -4.99 -12.57 -5.67
N LEU A 180 -5.47 -12.95 -6.86
CA LEU A 180 -5.39 -14.33 -7.34
C LEU A 180 -3.94 -14.80 -7.57
N VAL A 181 -3.06 -13.94 -8.09
CA VAL A 181 -1.63 -14.27 -8.19
C VAL A 181 -1.01 -14.42 -6.80
N MET A 182 -1.30 -13.50 -5.88
CA MET A 182 -0.81 -13.59 -4.49
C MET A 182 -1.28 -14.88 -3.81
N LEU A 183 -2.52 -15.29 -4.04
CA LEU A 183 -3.08 -16.53 -3.52
C LEU A 183 -2.40 -17.77 -4.13
N TYR A 184 -2.09 -17.74 -5.43
CA TYR A 184 -1.25 -18.77 -6.06
C TYR A 184 0.14 -18.83 -5.41
N GLU A 185 0.82 -17.70 -5.23
CA GLU A 185 2.14 -17.67 -4.59
C GLU A 185 2.10 -18.17 -3.14
N TYR A 186 0.98 -17.99 -2.44
CA TYR A 186 0.79 -18.46 -1.07
C TYR A 186 0.47 -19.97 -0.97
N THR A 187 -0.37 -20.47 -1.87
CA THR A 187 -0.91 -21.85 -1.80
C THR A 187 -0.19 -22.85 -2.70
N GLY A 188 0.42 -22.38 -3.78
CA GLY A 188 0.95 -23.21 -4.88
C GLY A 188 -0.12 -23.79 -5.80
N ASP A 189 -1.42 -23.51 -5.58
CA ASP A 189 -2.50 -24.10 -6.37
C ASP A 189 -2.74 -23.32 -7.66
N LYS A 190 -2.40 -23.95 -8.79
CA LYS A 190 -2.50 -23.36 -10.13
C LYS A 190 -3.93 -22.97 -10.53
N LYS A 191 -4.97 -23.47 -9.85
CA LYS A 191 -6.35 -23.08 -10.15
C LYS A 191 -6.57 -21.57 -10.03
N TRP A 192 -5.82 -20.89 -9.16
CA TRP A 192 -5.90 -19.45 -8.98
C TRP A 192 -5.32 -18.64 -10.15
N LEU A 193 -4.45 -19.24 -10.97
CA LEU A 193 -3.92 -18.59 -12.17
C LEU A 193 -4.82 -18.81 -13.40
N ALA A 194 -5.66 -19.84 -13.41
CA ALA A 194 -6.51 -20.20 -14.55
C ALA A 194 -7.42 -19.06 -15.07
N PRO A 195 -7.96 -18.15 -14.22
CA PRO A 195 -8.76 -17.01 -14.66
C PRO A 195 -7.99 -15.91 -15.43
N LEU A 196 -6.67 -15.81 -15.19
CA LEU A 196 -5.89 -14.63 -15.55
C LEU A 196 -5.61 -14.47 -17.06
N PRO A 197 -5.43 -15.53 -17.85
CA PRO A 197 -5.36 -15.38 -19.31
C PRO A 197 -6.57 -14.64 -19.89
N LYS A 198 -7.79 -15.01 -19.49
CA LYS A 198 -9.02 -14.35 -19.93
C LYS A 198 -9.11 -12.90 -19.47
N PHE A 199 -8.64 -12.61 -18.25
CA PHE A 199 -8.55 -11.23 -17.76
C PHE A 199 -7.71 -10.37 -18.71
N PHE A 200 -6.50 -10.81 -19.08
CA PHE A 200 -5.64 -10.05 -19.99
C PHE A 200 -6.20 -10.01 -21.43
N GLU A 201 -6.81 -11.09 -21.91
CA GLU A 201 -7.50 -11.14 -23.21
C GLU A 201 -8.64 -10.11 -23.31
N TYR A 202 -9.37 -9.87 -22.22
CA TYR A 202 -10.44 -8.88 -22.15
C TYR A 202 -9.91 -7.45 -22.00
N TYR A 203 -9.07 -7.21 -20.99
CA TYR A 203 -8.73 -5.84 -20.60
C TYR A 203 -7.66 -5.18 -21.46
N LYS A 204 -6.79 -5.95 -22.13
CA LYS A 204 -5.80 -5.38 -23.07
C LYS A 204 -6.47 -4.62 -24.22
N PRO A 205 -7.38 -5.21 -25.02
CA PRO A 205 -8.08 -4.48 -26.08
C PRO A 205 -9.02 -3.39 -25.51
N TRP A 206 -9.69 -3.64 -24.38
CA TRP A 206 -10.53 -2.64 -23.69
C TRP A 206 -9.74 -1.36 -23.35
N TRP A 207 -8.52 -1.51 -22.85
CA TRP A 207 -7.63 -0.39 -22.51
C TRP A 207 -7.12 0.30 -23.77
N GLN A 208 -6.68 -0.47 -24.77
CA GLN A 208 -6.19 0.07 -26.04
C GLN A 208 -7.26 0.90 -26.77
N GLU A 209 -8.51 0.45 -26.77
CA GLU A 209 -9.63 1.20 -27.35
C GLU A 209 -9.78 2.57 -26.66
N ARG A 210 -9.76 2.61 -25.33
CA ARG A 210 -9.92 3.85 -24.57
C ARG A 210 -8.75 4.80 -24.72
N VAL A 211 -7.53 4.30 -24.62
CA VAL A 211 -6.32 5.13 -24.80
C VAL A 211 -6.26 5.71 -26.21
N SER A 212 -6.82 5.04 -27.22
CA SER A 212 -6.91 5.55 -28.60
C SER A 212 -7.83 6.78 -28.76
N LYS A 213 -8.70 7.05 -27.77
CA LYS A 213 -9.62 8.21 -27.76
C LYS A 213 -8.96 9.50 -27.24
N ILE A 214 -7.63 9.49 -27.10
CA ILE A 214 -6.84 10.66 -26.73
C ILE A 214 -7.17 11.85 -27.65
N ARG A 215 -7.26 13.04 -27.06
CA ARG A 215 -7.47 14.31 -27.77
C ARG A 215 -6.14 15.06 -27.87
N PRO A 216 -5.35 14.86 -28.94
CA PRO A 216 -3.99 15.37 -29.01
C PRO A 216 -3.89 16.91 -29.02
N GLU A 217 -4.96 17.58 -29.47
CA GLU A 217 -5.03 19.04 -29.53
C GLU A 217 -5.59 19.66 -28.24
N ALA A 218 -5.99 18.85 -27.26
CA ALA A 218 -6.50 19.34 -25.97
C ALA A 218 -5.36 19.85 -25.07
N PRO A 219 -5.61 20.80 -24.16
CA PRO A 219 -4.57 21.36 -23.29
C PRO A 219 -3.98 20.32 -22.32
N SER A 220 -2.91 19.61 -22.70
CA SER A 220 -2.28 18.61 -21.82
C SER A 220 -1.87 19.16 -20.44
N PRO A 221 -2.03 18.39 -19.33
CA PRO A 221 -2.70 17.09 -19.23
C PRO A 221 -4.24 17.20 -19.05
N HIS A 222 -4.79 18.42 -19.18
CA HIS A 222 -6.22 18.69 -19.03
C HIS A 222 -6.97 18.25 -20.29
N GLU A 223 -8.15 17.67 -20.11
CA GLU A 223 -9.05 17.32 -21.23
C GLU A 223 -8.46 16.35 -22.27
N THR A 224 -7.31 15.70 -21.97
CA THR A 224 -6.64 14.69 -22.81
C THR A 224 -7.57 13.53 -23.16
N TYR A 225 -8.54 13.23 -22.28
CA TYR A 225 -9.65 12.32 -22.50
C TYR A 225 -10.96 13.00 -22.07
N ASP A 226 -12.11 12.49 -22.52
CA ASP A 226 -13.35 12.85 -21.85
C ASP A 226 -13.35 12.36 -20.40
N THR A 227 -14.23 12.95 -19.59
CA THR A 227 -14.27 12.68 -18.15
C THR A 227 -14.52 11.21 -17.83
N ASN A 228 -15.35 10.51 -18.60
CA ASN A 228 -15.70 9.11 -18.30
C ASN A 228 -14.54 8.18 -18.64
N ASP A 229 -14.00 8.27 -19.87
CA ASP A 229 -12.82 7.49 -20.26
C ASP A 229 -11.64 7.75 -19.31
N ARG A 230 -11.42 9.01 -18.91
CA ARG A 230 -10.39 9.35 -17.92
C ARG A 230 -10.62 8.63 -16.59
N LEU A 231 -11.83 8.71 -16.03
CA LEU A 231 -12.12 8.13 -14.71
C LEU A 231 -11.96 6.61 -14.68
N GLU A 232 -12.33 5.92 -15.75
CA GLU A 232 -12.14 4.48 -15.90
C GLU A 232 -10.64 4.14 -16.00
N LEU A 233 -9.90 4.84 -16.84
CA LEU A 233 -8.47 4.60 -17.05
C LEU A 233 -7.61 4.90 -15.82
N VAL A 234 -7.92 5.96 -15.07
CA VAL A 234 -7.15 6.42 -13.89
C VAL A 234 -6.97 5.33 -12.86
N GLN A 235 -8.02 4.55 -12.62
CA GLN A 235 -8.02 3.56 -11.55
C GLN A 235 -7.78 2.14 -12.04
N PHE A 236 -8.12 1.83 -13.30
CA PHE A 236 -7.72 0.56 -13.93
C PHE A 236 -6.20 0.43 -14.03
N GLY A 237 -5.50 1.52 -14.39
CA GLY A 237 -4.07 1.50 -14.72
C GLY A 237 -3.19 0.88 -13.63
N PRO A 238 -3.10 1.45 -12.42
CA PRO A 238 -2.10 1.03 -11.43
C PRO A 238 -2.26 -0.42 -10.97
N TRP A 239 -3.48 -0.83 -10.67
CA TRP A 239 -3.79 -2.21 -10.26
C TRP A 239 -3.50 -3.22 -11.36
N SER A 240 -3.76 -2.87 -12.62
CA SER A 240 -3.45 -3.74 -13.75
C SER A 240 -1.94 -3.90 -13.96
N VAL A 241 -1.16 -2.86 -13.70
CA VAL A 241 0.31 -2.96 -13.72
C VAL A 241 0.84 -3.80 -12.57
N MET A 242 0.30 -3.64 -11.36
CA MET A 242 0.65 -4.51 -10.22
C MET A 242 0.31 -5.98 -10.51
N ALA A 243 -0.87 -6.25 -11.06
CA ALA A 243 -1.28 -7.59 -11.48
C ALA A 243 -0.37 -8.15 -12.58
N ALA A 244 0.00 -7.36 -13.59
CA ALA A 244 0.93 -7.77 -14.65
C ALA A 244 2.33 -8.07 -14.09
N ASN A 245 2.84 -7.26 -13.17
CA ASN A 245 4.12 -7.50 -12.51
C ASN A 245 4.09 -8.82 -11.72
N ALA A 246 3.06 -9.04 -10.91
CA ALA A 246 2.90 -10.26 -10.13
C ALA A 246 2.75 -11.48 -11.05
N TYR A 247 1.89 -11.42 -12.07
CA TYR A 247 1.65 -12.52 -12.98
C TYR A 247 2.92 -12.89 -13.75
N HIS A 248 3.63 -11.92 -14.32
CA HIS A 248 4.91 -12.18 -14.98
C HIS A 248 5.93 -12.79 -14.01
N ARG A 249 5.97 -12.38 -12.73
CA ARG A 249 6.91 -12.96 -11.75
C ARG A 249 6.74 -14.48 -11.62
N VAL A 250 5.53 -15.00 -11.77
CA VAL A 250 5.24 -16.43 -11.65
C VAL A 250 5.16 -17.19 -12.98
N THR A 251 4.86 -16.53 -14.10
CA THR A 251 4.70 -17.19 -15.41
C THR A 251 5.82 -16.89 -16.40
N GLY A 252 6.51 -15.76 -16.25
CA GLY A 252 7.46 -15.24 -17.23
C GLY A 252 6.82 -14.77 -18.54
N ASP A 253 5.50 -14.52 -18.57
CA ASP A 253 4.77 -14.15 -19.79
C ASP A 253 5.20 -12.77 -20.34
N PRO A 254 5.92 -12.72 -21.48
CA PRO A 254 6.47 -11.48 -22.01
C PRO A 254 5.39 -10.53 -22.57
N GLU A 255 4.24 -11.05 -23.01
CA GLU A 255 3.17 -10.21 -23.55
C GLU A 255 2.42 -9.48 -22.44
N VAL A 256 2.28 -10.12 -21.27
CA VAL A 256 1.75 -9.47 -20.07
C VAL A 256 2.74 -8.44 -19.52
N ALA A 257 4.05 -8.73 -19.53
CA ALA A 257 5.05 -7.73 -19.16
C ALA A 257 4.97 -6.49 -20.04
N LYS A 258 4.95 -6.70 -21.37
CA LYS A 258 4.82 -5.62 -22.34
C LYS A 258 3.57 -4.78 -22.08
N PHE A 259 2.42 -5.42 -21.87
CA PHE A 259 1.17 -4.72 -21.55
C PHE A 259 1.28 -3.89 -20.27
N GLY A 260 1.81 -4.45 -19.17
CA GLY A 260 1.99 -3.72 -17.92
C GLY A 260 2.91 -2.50 -18.07
N LEU A 261 4.01 -2.64 -18.82
CA LEU A 261 4.93 -1.53 -19.10
C LEU A 261 4.30 -0.46 -20.01
N GLU A 262 3.48 -0.84 -20.99
CA GLU A 262 2.73 0.09 -21.85
C GLU A 262 1.73 0.92 -21.04
N VAL A 263 0.96 0.28 -20.16
CA VAL A 263 0.01 0.97 -19.26
C VAL A 263 0.76 1.93 -18.34
N ALA A 264 1.85 1.49 -17.70
CA ALA A 264 2.62 2.33 -16.79
C ALA A 264 3.25 3.54 -17.48
N ARG A 265 3.81 3.34 -18.68
CA ARG A 265 4.36 4.43 -19.48
C ARG A 265 3.30 5.46 -19.82
N TRP A 266 2.11 5.02 -20.24
CA TRP A 266 0.98 5.89 -20.50
C TRP A 266 0.59 6.73 -19.28
N MET A 267 0.58 6.15 -18.07
CA MET A 267 0.27 6.90 -16.84
C MET A 267 1.25 8.06 -16.62
N VAL A 268 2.56 7.79 -16.77
CA VAL A 268 3.62 8.79 -16.63
C VAL A 268 3.48 9.87 -17.70
N GLU A 269 3.49 9.47 -18.98
CA GLU A 269 3.52 10.39 -20.12
C GLU A 269 2.24 11.23 -20.28
N THR A 270 1.12 10.76 -19.72
CA THR A 270 -0.16 11.47 -19.82
C THR A 270 -0.42 12.38 -18.63
N TYR A 271 -0.02 12.00 -17.42
CA TYR A 271 -0.51 12.62 -16.20
C TYR A 271 0.55 13.05 -15.21
N GLU A 272 1.77 12.52 -15.24
CA GLU A 272 2.79 12.92 -14.28
C GLU A 272 3.32 14.32 -14.63
N TYR A 273 3.38 15.19 -13.62
CA TYR A 273 4.19 16.40 -13.70
C TYR A 273 5.65 15.98 -13.49
N THR A 274 6.41 15.91 -14.57
CA THR A 274 7.81 15.49 -14.53
C THR A 274 8.73 16.70 -14.30
N GLY A 275 10.00 16.44 -14.01
CA GLY A 275 11.01 17.50 -13.96
C GLY A 275 11.16 18.33 -15.26
N GLU A 276 10.61 17.88 -16.40
CA GLU A 276 10.75 18.52 -17.71
C GLU A 276 9.56 19.42 -18.08
N ASP A 277 8.34 19.02 -17.72
CA ASP A 277 7.08 19.63 -18.14
C ASP A 277 6.25 20.22 -16.99
N SER A 278 6.71 20.03 -15.75
CA SER A 278 6.00 20.56 -14.59
C SER A 278 5.98 22.10 -14.57
N PRO A 279 4.81 22.74 -14.36
CA PRO A 279 4.71 24.19 -14.26
C PRO A 279 5.40 24.75 -12.99
N TRP A 280 5.58 23.91 -11.96
CA TRP A 280 6.18 24.30 -10.68
C TRP A 280 7.09 23.19 -10.13
N PRO A 281 8.27 23.52 -9.56
CA PRO A 281 9.15 22.51 -8.98
C PRO A 281 8.50 21.63 -7.90
N ASP A 282 7.51 22.16 -7.18
CA ASP A 282 6.83 21.43 -6.12
C ASP A 282 5.84 20.38 -6.66
N TYR A 283 5.40 20.51 -7.90
CA TYR A 283 4.47 19.57 -8.53
C TYR A 283 5.18 18.32 -9.05
N VAL A 284 6.50 18.35 -9.20
CA VAL A 284 7.29 17.24 -9.75
C VAL A 284 7.02 15.95 -8.96
N GLY A 285 6.60 14.89 -9.66
CA GLY A 285 6.16 13.61 -9.11
C GLY A 285 4.67 13.53 -8.75
N GLY A 286 3.96 14.65 -8.84
CA GLY A 286 2.52 14.71 -8.72
C GLY A 286 1.86 14.26 -10.02
N TYR A 287 0.61 13.80 -9.94
CA TYR A 287 -0.17 13.42 -11.12
C TYR A 287 -1.38 14.35 -11.28
N TYR A 288 -1.71 14.70 -12.52
CA TYR A 288 -2.95 15.40 -12.84
C TYR A 288 -4.17 14.52 -12.53
N LYS A 289 -5.24 15.15 -12.08
CA LYS A 289 -6.53 14.49 -11.84
C LYS A 289 -7.69 15.26 -12.41
N LEU A 290 -7.90 16.50 -12.00
CA LEU A 290 -9.03 17.31 -12.41
C LEU A 290 -8.60 18.75 -12.72
N PRO A 291 -9.29 19.46 -13.63
CA PRO A 291 -8.96 20.85 -13.94
C PRO A 291 -9.05 21.73 -12.68
N GLY A 292 -8.02 22.53 -12.45
CA GLY A 292 -7.97 23.47 -11.31
C GLY A 292 -7.65 22.82 -9.96
N GLU A 293 -7.43 21.51 -9.90
CA GLU A 293 -6.94 20.80 -8.71
C GLU A 293 -5.41 20.79 -8.70
N LEU A 294 -4.81 21.11 -7.54
CA LEU A 294 -3.36 20.94 -7.35
C LEU A 294 -3.01 19.45 -7.36
N PRO A 295 -1.74 19.07 -7.62
CA PRO A 295 -1.33 17.68 -7.47
C PRO A 295 -1.78 17.10 -6.11
N ALA A 296 -2.33 15.90 -6.18
CA ALA A 296 -3.03 15.29 -5.05
C ALA A 296 -2.69 13.81 -4.89
N MET A 297 -3.33 13.19 -3.90
CA MET A 297 -3.17 11.79 -3.51
C MET A 297 -3.16 10.78 -4.66
N GLN A 298 -3.80 11.06 -5.81
CA GLN A 298 -3.77 10.17 -6.99
C GLN A 298 -2.35 9.85 -7.45
N ALA A 299 -1.39 10.73 -7.18
CA ALA A 299 0.02 10.46 -7.44
C ALA A 299 0.46 9.14 -6.80
N PHE A 300 -0.11 8.78 -5.65
CA PHE A 300 0.21 7.53 -4.96
C PHE A 300 -0.57 6.32 -5.47
N CYS A 301 -1.75 6.50 -6.06
CA CYS A 301 -2.36 5.40 -6.80
C CYS A 301 -1.51 5.08 -8.03
N TYR A 302 -1.12 6.10 -8.80
CA TYR A 302 -0.25 5.94 -9.96
C TYR A 302 1.15 5.44 -9.59
N GLY A 303 1.69 5.92 -8.47
CA GLY A 303 2.98 5.53 -7.90
C GLY A 303 3.08 4.03 -7.63
N GLU A 304 2.01 3.37 -7.17
CA GLU A 304 1.99 1.91 -7.02
C GLU A 304 2.20 1.21 -8.36
N GLY A 305 1.53 1.69 -9.41
CA GLY A 305 1.67 1.14 -10.75
C GLY A 305 3.04 1.41 -11.35
N THR A 306 3.60 2.62 -11.22
CA THR A 306 4.94 2.92 -11.75
C THR A 306 6.04 2.19 -10.97
N ALA A 307 5.89 2.03 -9.65
CA ALA A 307 6.80 1.22 -8.84
C ALA A 307 6.77 -0.27 -9.24
N ALA A 308 5.57 -0.81 -9.49
CA ALA A 308 5.41 -2.16 -10.02
C ALA A 308 6.02 -2.31 -11.42
N ALA A 309 5.89 -1.29 -12.27
CA ALA A 309 6.51 -1.24 -13.59
C ALA A 309 8.04 -1.19 -13.50
N TYR A 310 8.60 -0.47 -12.52
CA TYR A 310 10.04 -0.45 -12.28
C TYR A 310 10.56 -1.84 -11.92
N ALA A 311 9.93 -2.53 -10.96
CA ALA A 311 10.26 -3.91 -10.62
C ALA A 311 10.09 -4.89 -11.79
N LEU A 312 9.05 -4.69 -12.60
CA LEU A 312 8.80 -5.47 -13.81
C LEU A 312 9.88 -5.23 -14.87
N ALA A 313 10.26 -3.98 -15.13
CA ALA A 313 11.28 -3.60 -16.10
C ALA A 313 12.65 -4.17 -15.72
N LEU A 314 13.05 -4.09 -14.45
CA LEU A 314 14.30 -4.72 -13.96
C LEU A 314 14.41 -6.20 -14.32
N ARG A 315 13.28 -6.90 -14.38
CA ARG A 315 13.21 -8.34 -14.66
C ARG A 315 12.98 -8.68 -16.13
N ALA A 316 12.13 -7.92 -16.83
CA ALA A 316 11.61 -8.26 -18.16
C ALA A 316 12.19 -7.39 -19.29
N ASP A 317 12.50 -6.13 -19.02
CA ASP A 317 13.08 -5.19 -19.99
C ASP A 317 13.94 -4.13 -19.27
N PRO A 318 15.19 -4.46 -18.90
CA PRO A 318 16.05 -3.56 -18.12
C PRO A 318 16.35 -2.24 -18.81
N SER A 319 16.15 -2.13 -20.13
CA SER A 319 16.34 -0.89 -20.87
C SER A 319 15.34 0.20 -20.48
N GLN A 320 14.16 -0.19 -19.98
CA GLN A 320 13.12 0.73 -19.51
C GLN A 320 13.22 1.03 -18.02
N ALA A 321 14.02 0.29 -17.25
CA ALA A 321 14.13 0.47 -15.81
C ALA A 321 14.52 1.90 -15.40
N PRO A 322 15.47 2.60 -16.05
CA PRO A 322 15.81 3.98 -15.70
C PRO A 322 14.65 4.97 -15.86
N PHE A 323 13.75 4.74 -16.82
CA PHE A 323 12.58 5.58 -17.03
C PHE A 323 11.61 5.45 -15.85
N PHE A 324 11.26 4.22 -15.49
CA PHE A 324 10.34 3.97 -14.37
C PHE A 324 10.96 4.30 -13.02
N GLU A 325 12.27 4.06 -12.83
CA GLU A 325 12.99 4.49 -11.64
C GLU A 325 12.82 6.00 -11.41
N LYS A 326 13.10 6.81 -12.44
CA LYS A 326 13.04 8.27 -12.32
C LYS A 326 11.63 8.76 -12.02
N ALA A 327 10.64 8.28 -12.77
CA ALA A 327 9.22 8.63 -12.58
C ALA A 327 8.75 8.27 -11.16
N THR A 328 8.99 7.03 -10.72
CA THR A 328 8.60 6.62 -9.37
C THR A 328 9.38 7.37 -8.30
N ARG A 329 10.67 7.66 -8.48
CA ARG A 329 11.46 8.45 -7.53
C ARG A 329 10.95 9.88 -7.37
N GLU A 330 10.54 10.51 -8.47
CA GLU A 330 9.87 11.82 -8.44
C GLU A 330 8.56 11.74 -7.66
N THR A 331 7.75 10.70 -7.90
CA THR A 331 6.51 10.44 -7.15
C THR A 331 6.75 10.20 -5.66
N VAL A 332 7.80 9.44 -5.30
CA VAL A 332 8.19 9.21 -3.90
C VAL A 332 8.59 10.53 -3.21
N ARG A 333 9.37 11.39 -3.89
CA ARG A 333 9.71 12.73 -3.38
C ARG A 333 8.43 13.53 -3.09
N PHE A 334 7.50 13.54 -4.04
CA PHE A 334 6.20 14.19 -3.86
C PHE A 334 5.42 13.60 -2.66
N GLY A 335 5.48 12.28 -2.47
CA GLY A 335 4.88 11.60 -1.31
C GLY A 335 5.44 12.03 0.03
N LEU A 336 6.76 12.13 0.14
CA LEU A 336 7.42 12.62 1.34
C LEU A 336 7.02 14.07 1.65
N MET A 337 6.84 14.91 0.63
CA MET A 337 6.33 16.28 0.81
C MET A 337 4.86 16.29 1.27
N MET A 338 4.04 15.35 0.83
CA MET A 338 2.61 15.26 1.15
C MET A 338 2.32 14.62 2.51
N GLN A 339 3.31 13.99 3.13
CA GLN A 339 3.19 13.42 4.46
C GLN A 339 3.35 14.49 5.54
N PHE A 340 2.46 14.48 6.54
CA PHE A 340 2.53 15.39 7.68
C PHE A 340 3.76 15.12 8.56
N ASP A 341 4.66 16.09 8.64
CA ASP A 341 5.79 16.10 9.58
C ASP A 341 5.50 16.95 10.84
N ASP A 342 6.45 16.98 11.76
CA ASP A 342 6.41 17.75 13.01
C ASP A 342 6.13 19.24 12.84
N LEU A 343 6.59 19.86 11.75
CA LEU A 343 6.38 21.28 11.47
C LEU A 343 5.00 21.51 10.85
N GLN A 344 4.56 20.62 9.99
CA GLN A 344 3.29 20.73 9.28
C GLN A 344 2.09 20.47 10.19
N ILE A 345 2.25 19.71 11.26
CA ILE A 345 1.18 19.47 12.23
C ILE A 345 1.06 20.57 13.30
N TYR A 346 2.10 21.39 13.47
CA TYR A 346 2.15 22.46 14.48
C TYR A 346 0.92 23.38 14.50
N PRO A 347 0.31 23.77 13.36
CA PRO A 347 -0.87 24.64 13.36
C PRO A 347 -2.16 23.97 13.88
N PHE A 348 -2.20 22.64 14.04
CA PHE A 348 -3.41 21.90 14.37
C PHE A 348 -3.49 21.55 15.85
N THR A 349 -4.65 21.80 16.45
CA THR A 349 -4.94 21.43 17.85
C THR A 349 -4.87 19.93 18.11
N ARG A 350 -5.01 19.11 17.07
CA ARG A 350 -4.92 17.64 17.11
C ARG A 350 -3.93 17.13 16.05
N GLY A 351 -2.81 17.85 15.92
CA GLY A 351 -1.78 17.55 14.92
C GLY A 351 -1.22 16.13 15.02
N ASP A 352 -1.07 15.60 16.24
CA ASP A 352 -0.55 14.24 16.45
C ASP A 352 -1.39 13.15 15.77
N GLU A 353 -2.70 13.34 15.65
CA GLU A 353 -3.59 12.35 15.02
C GLU A 353 -3.38 12.21 13.50
N VAL A 354 -2.84 13.24 12.86
CA VAL A 354 -2.55 13.25 11.41
C VAL A 354 -1.06 13.17 11.09
N ARG A 355 -0.17 13.21 12.10
CA ARG A 355 1.29 13.03 11.94
C ARG A 355 1.58 11.80 11.09
N GLY A 356 2.49 11.83 10.13
CA GLY A 356 2.74 10.68 9.25
C GLY A 356 1.59 10.33 8.27
N GLY A 357 0.44 11.00 8.35
CA GLY A 357 -0.66 10.87 7.41
C GLY A 357 -0.41 11.66 6.13
N THR A 358 -0.97 11.19 5.02
CA THR A 358 -0.85 11.84 3.70
C THR A 358 -2.04 12.77 3.46
N ARG A 359 -1.78 14.06 3.23
CA ARG A 359 -2.84 15.03 2.90
C ARG A 359 -3.41 14.81 1.49
N TYR A 360 -4.58 15.36 1.24
CA TYR A 360 -5.29 15.18 -0.03
C TYR A 360 -4.59 15.87 -1.19
N THR A 361 -4.44 17.20 -1.14
CA THR A 361 -3.72 18.03 -2.12
C THR A 361 -2.71 18.91 -1.38
N MET A 362 -1.82 19.57 -2.11
CA MET A 362 -0.89 20.54 -1.53
C MET A 362 -1.56 21.67 -0.72
N ASN A 363 -2.82 22.01 -1.05
CA ASN A 363 -3.58 23.09 -0.40
C ASN A 363 -4.81 22.61 0.40
N GLU A 364 -5.05 21.30 0.52
CA GLU A 364 -6.15 20.75 1.31
C GLU A 364 -5.61 19.72 2.31
N THR A 365 -5.73 20.04 3.61
CA THR A 365 -5.14 19.27 4.72
C THR A 365 -5.91 18.00 5.07
N LYS A 366 -7.00 17.68 4.36
CA LYS A 366 -7.82 16.48 4.59
C LYS A 366 -6.97 15.23 4.50
N VAL A 367 -7.05 14.36 5.51
CA VAL A 367 -6.47 13.02 5.47
C VAL A 367 -7.59 11.99 5.39
N ARG A 368 -7.36 10.95 4.60
CA ARG A 368 -8.24 9.78 4.46
C ARG A 368 -7.37 8.54 4.43
N ILE A 369 -7.88 7.44 4.98
CA ILE A 369 -7.13 6.19 5.13
C ILE A 369 -6.49 5.71 3.82
N ASP A 370 -7.21 5.75 2.70
CA ASP A 370 -6.69 5.33 1.39
C ASP A 370 -5.54 6.21 0.90
N TYR A 371 -5.47 7.50 1.27
CA TYR A 371 -4.32 8.34 0.89
C TYR A 371 -3.05 7.83 1.53
N VAL A 372 -3.13 7.52 2.83
CA VAL A 372 -2.02 6.98 3.60
C VAL A 372 -1.62 5.62 3.05
N TYR A 373 -2.61 4.79 2.70
CA TYR A 373 -2.38 3.41 2.28
C TYR A 373 -1.73 3.32 0.90
N HIS A 374 -2.23 4.08 -0.09
CA HIS A 374 -1.62 4.14 -1.42
C HIS A 374 -0.22 4.79 -1.37
N ALA A 375 -0.03 5.83 -0.54
CA ALA A 375 1.28 6.45 -0.34
C ALA A 375 2.27 5.45 0.23
N GLN A 376 1.91 4.75 1.30
CA GLN A 376 2.76 3.74 1.89
C GLN A 376 3.07 2.59 0.92
N SER A 377 2.08 2.11 0.18
CA SER A 377 2.27 1.05 -0.81
C SER A 377 3.21 1.48 -1.94
N THR A 378 3.10 2.71 -2.44
CA THR A 378 4.07 3.29 -3.40
C THR A 378 5.49 3.28 -2.83
N LEU A 379 5.64 3.76 -1.59
CA LEU A 379 6.92 3.85 -0.89
C LEU A 379 7.56 2.46 -0.71
N VAL A 380 6.78 1.47 -0.27
CA VAL A 380 7.22 0.07 -0.08
C VAL A 380 7.65 -0.54 -1.40
N GLN A 381 6.83 -0.40 -2.45
CA GLN A 381 7.14 -1.01 -3.76
C GLN A 381 8.37 -0.38 -4.41
N TYR A 382 8.53 0.94 -4.35
CA TYR A 382 9.75 1.61 -4.85
C TYR A 382 10.98 1.16 -4.07
N ARG A 383 10.88 1.13 -2.73
CA ARG A 383 11.95 0.66 -1.85
C ARG A 383 12.42 -0.73 -2.26
N ASP A 384 11.49 -1.67 -2.37
CA ASP A 384 11.81 -3.06 -2.67
C ASP A 384 12.42 -3.21 -4.08
N ALA A 385 11.89 -2.51 -5.08
CA ALA A 385 12.48 -2.48 -6.42
C ALA A 385 13.90 -1.88 -6.41
N ALA A 386 14.09 -0.73 -5.77
CA ALA A 386 15.37 -0.02 -5.69
C ALA A 386 16.46 -0.84 -4.98
N LEU A 387 16.09 -1.61 -3.95
CA LEU A 387 17.02 -2.53 -3.28
C LEU A 387 17.53 -3.64 -4.21
N THR A 388 16.76 -4.02 -5.24
CA THR A 388 17.13 -5.05 -6.21
C THR A 388 17.87 -4.51 -7.45
N ASP A 389 17.79 -3.21 -7.74
CA ASP A 389 18.39 -2.63 -8.95
C ASP A 389 19.91 -2.51 -8.84
N PRO A 390 20.73 -3.26 -9.59
CA PRO A 390 22.18 -3.21 -9.49
C PRO A 390 22.80 -1.86 -9.90
N ASN A 391 22.07 -1.00 -10.61
CA ASN A 391 22.57 0.26 -11.15
C ASN A 391 22.38 1.45 -10.20
N LEU A 392 21.56 1.31 -9.16
CA LEU A 392 21.36 2.37 -8.19
C LEU A 392 22.59 2.56 -7.28
N PRO A 393 23.00 3.80 -6.98
CA PRO A 393 24.14 4.08 -6.12
C PRO A 393 23.98 3.48 -4.71
N PRO A 394 25.06 2.98 -4.08
CA PRO A 394 25.00 2.42 -2.72
C PRO A 394 24.42 3.37 -1.67
N GLU A 395 24.64 4.67 -1.80
CA GLU A 395 24.11 5.70 -0.90
C GLU A 395 22.59 5.82 -0.95
N VAL A 396 21.97 5.59 -2.10
CA VAL A 396 20.50 5.57 -2.24
C VAL A 396 19.93 4.36 -1.51
N LYS A 397 20.63 3.22 -1.58
CA LYS A 397 20.19 1.93 -1.00
C LYS A 397 20.44 1.78 0.48
N ARG A 398 21.22 2.66 1.10
CA ARG A 398 21.64 2.50 2.50
C ARG A 398 20.44 2.57 3.44
N SER A 399 20.27 1.54 4.27
CA SER A 399 19.23 1.46 5.30
C SER A 399 19.84 1.05 6.64
N PRO A 400 20.03 1.99 7.57
CA PRO A 400 20.46 1.67 8.94
C PRO A 400 19.48 0.75 9.69
N LEU A 401 18.16 0.89 9.44
CA LEU A 401 17.14 0.03 10.05
C LEU A 401 17.31 -1.42 9.61
N ARG A 402 17.58 -1.65 8.33
CA ARG A 402 17.86 -2.97 7.79
C ARG A 402 19.17 -3.54 8.31
N ASP A 403 20.22 -2.73 8.37
CA ASP A 403 21.52 -3.15 8.93
C ASP A 403 21.35 -3.64 10.38
N GLU A 404 20.54 -2.92 11.18
CA GLU A 404 20.19 -3.30 12.55
C GLU A 404 19.35 -4.59 12.61
N LEU A 405 18.36 -4.72 11.73
CA LEU A 405 17.50 -5.90 11.67
C LEU A 405 18.26 -7.17 11.25
N GLU A 406 19.09 -7.09 10.20
CA GLU A 406 19.93 -8.20 9.74
C GLU A 406 20.91 -8.63 10.84
N ALA A 407 21.50 -7.67 11.57
CA ALA A 407 22.35 -7.97 12.72
C ALA A 407 21.57 -8.66 13.85
N ALA A 408 20.35 -8.21 14.15
CA ALA A 408 19.48 -8.82 15.16
C ALA A 408 19.04 -10.25 14.76
N GLN A 409 18.64 -10.46 13.51
CA GLN A 409 18.25 -11.77 12.96
C GLN A 409 19.42 -12.76 12.99
N LYS A 410 20.61 -12.31 12.57
CA LYS A 410 21.82 -13.13 12.64
C LYS A 410 22.12 -13.55 14.08
N LYS A 411 22.06 -12.62 15.02
CA LYS A 411 22.26 -12.89 16.45
C LYS A 411 21.23 -13.88 17.00
N ALA A 412 19.96 -13.76 16.58
CA ALA A 412 18.90 -14.69 16.96
C ALA A 412 19.11 -16.10 16.37
N ALA A 413 19.52 -16.20 15.11
CA ALA A 413 19.83 -17.47 14.45
C ALA A 413 21.04 -18.17 15.11
N GLU A 414 22.08 -17.41 15.44
CA GLU A 414 23.25 -17.91 16.18
C GLU A 414 22.85 -18.42 17.58
N ALA A 415 22.00 -17.68 18.31
CA ALA A 415 21.49 -18.09 19.61
C ALA A 415 20.63 -19.37 19.52
N ALA A 416 19.76 -19.48 18.50
CA ALA A 416 18.94 -20.66 18.26
C ALA A 416 19.79 -21.88 17.89
N ALA A 417 20.82 -21.70 17.05
CA ALA A 417 21.76 -22.76 16.69
C ALA A 417 22.59 -23.22 17.91
N ALA A 418 23.04 -22.29 18.76
CA ALA A 418 23.76 -22.60 19.99
C ALA A 418 22.89 -23.39 20.98
N ALA A 419 21.61 -22.98 21.14
CA ALA A 419 20.64 -23.69 21.94
C ALA A 419 20.35 -25.11 21.40
N ALA A 420 20.20 -25.26 20.08
CA ALA A 420 20.00 -26.55 19.43
C ALA A 420 21.24 -27.48 19.54
N ALA A 421 22.44 -26.91 19.58
CA ALA A 421 23.70 -27.64 19.75
C ALA A 421 24.04 -28.01 21.20
N GLY A 422 23.19 -27.65 22.18
CA GLY A 422 23.44 -27.88 23.61
C GLY A 422 24.58 -27.03 24.19
N THR A 423 25.07 -26.05 23.43
CA THR A 423 26.09 -25.09 23.86
C THR A 423 25.40 -23.85 24.41
N SER A 424 25.45 -23.63 25.71
CA SER A 424 25.01 -22.35 26.28
C SER A 424 25.87 -21.22 25.71
N PRO A 425 25.31 -20.06 25.32
CA PRO A 425 26.10 -18.93 24.88
C PRO A 425 27.03 -18.49 26.02
N PRO A 426 28.25 -17.99 25.71
CA PRO A 426 29.18 -17.56 26.74
C PRO A 426 28.54 -16.44 27.56
N THR A 427 28.44 -16.66 28.88
CA THR A 427 28.01 -15.64 29.82
C THR A 427 28.97 -14.47 29.74
N SER A 428 28.45 -13.28 29.42
CA SER A 428 29.21 -12.03 29.54
C SER A 428 29.82 -11.92 30.94
N PRO A 429 31.06 -11.43 31.07
CA PRO A 429 31.70 -11.31 32.38
C PRO A 429 30.86 -10.38 33.28
N SER A 430 30.62 -10.81 34.51
CA SER A 430 29.84 -10.06 35.49
C SER A 430 30.40 -8.65 35.66
N GLU A 431 29.66 -7.64 35.21
CA GLU A 431 29.94 -6.26 35.61
C GLU A 431 29.73 -6.16 37.12
N THR A 432 30.82 -5.87 37.82
CA THR A 432 30.80 -5.55 39.24
C THR A 432 30.06 -4.21 39.37
N PRO A 433 29.05 -4.08 40.25
CA PRO A 433 28.32 -2.82 40.36
C PRO A 433 29.26 -1.71 40.85
N PRO A 434 29.14 -0.49 40.31
CA PRO A 434 30.01 0.61 40.71
C PRO A 434 29.77 0.99 42.17
N VAL A 435 30.87 1.13 42.92
CA VAL A 435 30.88 1.68 44.27
C VAL A 435 30.48 3.16 44.20
N ILE A 436 29.33 3.50 44.76
CA ILE A 436 28.89 4.90 44.93
C ILE A 436 29.73 5.54 46.05
N PRO A 437 30.49 6.62 45.80
CA PRO A 437 31.16 7.37 46.88
C PRO A 437 30.10 8.15 47.67
N GLY A 438 30.09 7.96 49.00
CA GLY A 438 29.11 8.56 49.91
C GLY A 438 29.08 10.09 49.87
N THR A 439 27.88 10.64 49.74
CA THR A 439 27.57 12.06 49.93
C THR A 439 27.51 12.37 51.43
N GLY A 440 28.63 12.82 51.99
CA GLY A 440 28.66 13.41 53.33
C GLY A 440 27.94 14.77 53.34
N LEU A 441 26.82 14.86 54.05
CA LEU A 441 26.18 16.12 54.42
C LEU A 441 27.00 16.82 55.52
N PRO A 442 27.20 18.15 55.46
CA PRO A 442 27.91 18.88 56.51
C PRO A 442 27.01 19.11 57.74
N PRO A 443 27.59 19.22 58.95
CA PRO A 443 26.82 19.36 60.19
C PRO A 443 26.26 20.78 60.33
N LYS A 444 25.05 20.88 60.87
CA LYS A 444 24.45 22.14 61.32
C LYS A 444 25.24 22.69 62.51
N ALA A 445 25.68 23.94 62.40
CA ALA A 445 26.23 24.73 63.50
C ALA A 445 25.10 25.21 64.44
N PRO A 446 25.39 25.48 65.73
CA PRO A 446 24.42 25.58 66.82
C PRO A 446 23.45 26.77 66.73
#